data_AF-A0A7X8X2M8-F1
#
_entry.id   AF-A0A7X8X2M8-F1
#
_cell.length_a   1.000
_cell.length_b   1.000
_cell.length_c   1.000
_cell.angle_alpha   90.00
_cell.angle_beta   90.00
_cell.angle_gamma   90.00
#
_symmetry.space_group_name_H-M   'P 1'
#
loop_
_entity.id
_entity.type
_entity.pdbx_description
1 polymer ?
#
loop_
_entity_poly.entity_id
_entity_poly.type
_entity_poly.pdbx_seq_one_letter_code
_entity_poly.pdbx_strand_id
1 'polypeptide(L)'
;VVVGDRRVKCWRSYQPHGSQSFREVVQNSCNPGFVEVGLKLEEKQKGLFYKYIKAFGFGTKTGLGLPGEASGLMIKEKDLKPINIATISIGQSISVTPLQNLTAACAVANGGVLMEPQIVREVIDSNGNVIQGFTPKSVRRVVSQETANVVCDILESVVAEGTGRNAYIEGYRVGGKTGTAQKAGPGGYMQGKYVASFIGIAPVNDPQIAALVIIDEPQGYPYYGGTLAAPVFKAVVEDSLRYLGVPSQYAEDDKEETAPQVVKKTVTVPEVINLSLEEAKKVLTLEGLKAEIKGEGQIVTQQTPGGMAKVEAGSTVLLRMGNSEASPSPGYVTVPDLTGKRIREVAELLGIMNLKLNPVGHGRVIEQEPIPGSKIKAGETVTVTFSDEEITEETMGP
;
A
#
# COMPACT_ATOMS: atom_id res chain seq x y z
N VAL A 1 8.45 -1.59 13.95
CA VAL A 1 8.81 -2.79 14.76
C VAL A 1 10.18 -3.27 14.34
N VAL A 2 10.99 -3.78 15.27
CA VAL A 2 12.30 -4.38 14.98
C VAL A 2 12.15 -5.89 15.02
N VAL A 3 12.65 -6.59 14.00
CA VAL A 3 12.61 -8.05 13.90
C VAL A 3 14.00 -8.51 13.50
N GLY A 4 14.71 -9.15 14.43
CA GLY A 4 16.14 -9.39 14.29
C GLY A 4 16.92 -8.08 14.22
N ASP A 5 17.76 -7.95 13.21
CA ASP A 5 18.58 -6.78 12.86
C ASP A 5 17.81 -5.71 12.05
N ARG A 6 16.59 -6.01 11.57
CA ARG A 6 15.87 -5.13 10.64
C ARG A 6 14.72 -4.38 11.28
N ARG A 7 14.61 -3.09 10.93
CA ARG A 7 13.48 -2.23 11.32
C ARG A 7 12.44 -2.17 10.20
N VAL A 8 11.26 -2.72 10.45
CA VAL A 8 10.09 -2.56 9.56
C VAL A 8 9.34 -1.28 9.94
N LYS A 9 9.22 -0.37 8.96
CA LYS A 9 8.56 0.93 9.07
C LYS A 9 7.21 0.92 8.32
N CYS A 10 6.30 1.78 8.75
CA CYS A 10 5.09 2.10 7.99
C CYS A 10 5.37 3.20 6.96
N TRP A 11 4.53 3.31 5.92
CA TRP A 11 4.62 4.39 4.93
C TRP A 11 4.57 5.79 5.57
N ARG A 12 3.82 5.94 6.67
CA ARG A 12 3.70 7.17 7.47
C ARG A 12 4.72 7.26 8.62
N SER A 13 5.94 6.74 8.44
CA SER A 13 6.92 6.67 9.55
C SER A 13 7.34 8.02 10.15
N TYR A 14 7.18 9.12 9.42
CA TYR A 14 7.41 10.49 9.87
C TYR A 14 6.31 11.03 10.80
N GLN A 15 5.11 10.43 10.75
CA GLN A 15 4.00 10.72 11.66
C GLN A 15 3.28 9.41 12.00
N PRO A 16 3.82 8.63 12.94
CA PRO A 16 3.34 7.28 13.22
C PRO A 16 1.84 7.24 13.58
N HIS A 17 1.17 6.16 13.23
CA HIS A 17 -0.27 5.98 13.49
C HIS A 17 -0.63 5.88 14.99
N GLY A 18 0.34 5.73 15.89
CA GLY A 18 0.10 5.48 17.31
C GLY A 18 -0.49 4.09 17.55
N SER A 19 -1.21 3.95 18.66
CA SER A 19 -1.95 2.73 18.97
C SER A 19 -3.12 2.53 18.01
N GLN A 20 -3.32 1.30 17.54
CA GLN A 20 -4.36 0.97 16.57
C GLN A 20 -5.06 -0.34 16.96
N SER A 21 -6.37 -0.40 16.75
CA SER A 21 -7.11 -1.65 16.63
C SER A 21 -6.69 -2.41 15.36
N PHE A 22 -7.00 -3.71 15.29
CA PHE A 22 -6.71 -4.48 14.06
C PHE A 22 -7.48 -3.94 12.84
N ARG A 23 -8.70 -3.45 13.03
CA ARG A 23 -9.47 -2.78 11.97
C ARG A 23 -8.71 -1.57 11.41
N GLU A 24 -8.20 -0.70 12.28
CA GLU A 24 -7.41 0.47 11.89
C GLU A 24 -6.07 0.09 11.24
N VAL A 25 -5.43 -1.01 11.68
CA VAL A 25 -4.23 -1.56 11.02
C VAL A 25 -4.52 -1.88 9.56
N VAL A 26 -5.65 -2.54 9.28
CA VAL A 26 -6.05 -2.90 7.91
C VAL A 26 -6.46 -1.66 7.09
N GLN A 27 -7.25 -0.75 7.67
CA GLN A 27 -7.66 0.52 7.05
C GLN A 27 -6.47 1.38 6.60
N ASN A 28 -5.49 1.55 7.50
CA ASN A 28 -4.31 2.40 7.28
C ASN A 28 -3.15 1.67 6.60
N SER A 29 -3.30 0.36 6.34
CA SER A 29 -2.25 -0.50 5.79
C SER A 29 -0.96 -0.46 6.62
N CYS A 30 -1.08 -0.61 7.94
CA CYS A 30 0.02 -0.42 8.87
C CYS A 30 0.97 -1.63 8.92
N ASN A 31 2.14 -1.52 8.28
CA ASN A 31 3.13 -2.60 8.21
C ASN A 31 3.49 -3.20 9.59
N PRO A 32 3.83 -2.42 10.63
CA PRO A 32 4.11 -2.98 11.96
C PRO A 32 2.98 -3.83 12.54
N GLY A 33 1.72 -3.44 12.35
CA GLY A 33 0.58 -4.20 12.86
C GLY A 33 0.43 -5.56 12.16
N PHE A 34 0.63 -5.61 10.83
CA PHE A 34 0.62 -6.88 10.09
C PHE A 34 1.80 -7.79 10.47
N VAL A 35 2.99 -7.22 10.67
CA VAL A 35 4.16 -7.96 11.17
C VAL A 35 3.85 -8.61 12.51
N GLU A 36 3.26 -7.85 13.44
CA GLU A 36 2.91 -8.35 14.77
C GLU A 36 1.91 -9.51 14.69
N VAL A 37 0.90 -9.42 13.82
CA VAL A 37 -0.06 -10.51 13.60
C VAL A 37 0.63 -11.77 13.06
N GLY A 38 1.51 -11.61 12.06
CA GLY A 38 2.26 -12.74 11.49
C GLY A 38 3.15 -13.45 12.52
N LEU A 39 3.87 -12.68 13.33
CA LEU A 39 4.72 -13.21 14.40
C LEU A 39 3.87 -13.89 15.49
N LYS A 40 2.75 -13.29 15.92
CA LYS A 40 1.82 -13.90 16.89
C LYS A 40 1.23 -15.22 16.42
N LEU A 41 0.96 -15.37 15.12
CA LEU A 41 0.51 -16.65 14.56
C LEU A 41 1.59 -17.72 14.69
N GLU A 42 2.84 -17.39 14.37
CA GLU A 42 3.98 -18.30 14.51
C GLU A 42 4.27 -18.66 15.97
N GLU A 43 4.20 -17.69 16.88
CA GLU A 43 4.36 -17.89 18.32
C GLU A 43 3.25 -18.80 18.89
N LYS A 44 2.01 -18.62 18.43
CA LYS A 44 0.86 -19.43 18.86
C LYS A 44 1.05 -20.89 18.49
N GLN A 45 1.57 -21.16 17.29
CA GLN A 45 1.93 -22.49 16.84
C GLN A 45 2.96 -22.38 15.71
N LYS A 46 4.13 -22.99 15.91
CA LYS A 46 5.19 -23.02 14.89
C LYS A 46 4.66 -23.57 13.56
N GLY A 47 4.93 -22.84 12.47
CA GLY A 47 4.46 -23.14 11.12
C GLY A 47 3.01 -22.71 10.82
N LEU A 48 2.26 -22.16 11.79
CA LEU A 48 0.86 -21.79 11.58
C LEU A 48 0.70 -20.66 10.56
N PHE A 49 1.60 -19.66 10.57
CA PHE A 49 1.61 -18.60 9.57
C PHE A 49 1.75 -19.18 8.16
N TYR A 50 2.76 -20.03 7.96
CA TYR A 50 3.03 -20.62 6.65
C TYR A 50 1.98 -21.64 6.21
N LYS A 51 1.37 -22.36 7.17
CA LYS A 51 0.20 -23.21 6.94
C LYS A 51 -0.94 -22.43 6.31
N TYR A 52 -1.26 -21.23 6.80
CA TYR A 52 -2.30 -20.40 6.20
C TYR A 52 -1.93 -19.87 4.81
N ILE A 53 -0.68 -19.45 4.59
CA ILE A 53 -0.19 -19.06 3.26
C ILE A 53 -0.44 -20.18 2.24
N LYS A 54 -0.07 -21.43 2.55
CA LYS A 54 -0.36 -22.59 1.71
C LYS A 54 -1.84 -22.91 1.60
N ALA A 55 -2.59 -22.79 2.69
CA ALA A 55 -4.02 -23.09 2.71
C ALA A 55 -4.80 -22.18 1.75
N PHE A 56 -4.43 -20.90 1.65
CA PHE A 56 -4.94 -19.95 0.67
C PHE A 56 -4.49 -20.21 -0.78
N GLY A 57 -3.63 -21.21 -1.03
CA GLY A 57 -3.22 -21.65 -2.37
C GLY A 57 -1.94 -21.00 -2.91
N PHE A 58 -1.25 -20.17 -2.12
CA PHE A 58 0.03 -19.60 -2.53
C PHE A 58 1.12 -20.67 -2.62
N GLY A 59 2.01 -20.51 -3.61
CA GLY A 59 3.10 -21.46 -3.87
C GLY A 59 2.70 -22.70 -4.67
N THR A 60 1.43 -22.81 -5.05
CA THR A 60 0.90 -23.92 -5.86
C THR A 60 0.10 -23.38 -7.04
N LYS A 61 0.14 -24.06 -8.18
CA LYS A 61 -0.74 -23.76 -9.31
C LYS A 61 -2.21 -23.83 -8.87
N THR A 62 -3.05 -22.95 -9.38
CA THR A 62 -4.48 -22.88 -9.05
C THR A 62 -5.28 -24.00 -9.70
N GLY A 63 -4.74 -24.64 -10.74
CA GLY A 63 -5.42 -25.72 -11.46
C GLY A 63 -6.23 -25.24 -12.66
N LEU A 64 -6.04 -23.99 -13.12
CA LEU A 64 -6.79 -23.42 -14.25
C LEU A 64 -6.60 -24.21 -15.56
N GLY A 65 -5.52 -25.01 -15.66
CA GLY A 65 -5.26 -25.88 -16.81
C GLY A 65 -4.64 -25.16 -18.01
N LEU A 66 -4.26 -23.88 -17.86
CA LEU A 66 -3.57 -23.13 -18.91
C LEU A 66 -2.07 -23.47 -18.96
N PRO A 67 -1.47 -23.59 -20.16
CA PRO A 67 -0.04 -23.78 -20.29
C PRO A 67 0.72 -22.57 -19.73
N GLY A 68 1.86 -22.83 -19.10
CA GLY A 68 2.72 -21.77 -18.56
C GLY A 68 2.30 -21.19 -17.20
N GLU A 69 1.28 -21.75 -16.54
CA GLU A 69 0.92 -21.32 -15.19
C GLU A 69 2.08 -21.47 -14.20
N ALA A 70 2.46 -20.36 -13.56
CA ALA A 70 3.51 -20.30 -12.56
C ALA A 70 2.97 -20.60 -11.15
N SER A 71 3.79 -21.20 -10.30
CA SER A 71 3.44 -21.48 -8.89
C SER A 71 3.72 -20.32 -7.93
N GLY A 72 4.35 -19.25 -8.40
CA GLY A 72 4.97 -18.25 -7.54
C GLY A 72 6.31 -18.70 -6.94
N LEU A 73 6.91 -17.84 -6.12
CA LEU A 73 8.19 -18.08 -5.44
C LEU A 73 8.01 -17.83 -3.94
N MET A 74 8.32 -18.84 -3.13
CA MET A 74 8.21 -18.78 -1.67
C MET A 74 9.45 -19.37 -1.00
N ILE A 75 9.81 -18.78 0.13
CA ILE A 75 10.86 -19.31 1.01
C ILE A 75 10.37 -20.63 1.60
N LYS A 76 11.19 -21.69 1.51
CA LYS A 76 10.82 -23.00 2.05
C LYS A 76 10.59 -22.91 3.56
N GLU A 77 9.60 -23.66 4.04
CA GLU A 77 9.17 -23.62 5.45
C GLU A 77 10.31 -23.85 6.46
N LYS A 78 11.20 -24.80 6.15
CA LYS A 78 12.39 -25.11 6.97
C LYS A 78 13.41 -23.97 7.05
N ASP A 79 13.38 -23.05 6.10
CA ASP A 79 14.33 -21.95 5.97
C ASP A 79 13.71 -20.63 6.45
N LEU A 80 12.46 -20.66 6.96
CA LEU A 80 11.78 -19.47 7.48
C LEU A 80 12.45 -18.96 8.76
N LYS A 81 12.83 -17.70 8.72
CA LYS A 81 13.27 -16.92 9.89
C LYS A 81 12.18 -15.91 10.28
N PRO A 82 12.19 -15.38 11.51
CA PRO A 82 11.23 -14.35 11.94
C PRO A 82 11.17 -13.14 11.00
N ILE A 83 12.30 -12.73 10.44
CA ILE A 83 12.35 -11.65 9.46
C ILE A 83 11.57 -11.98 8.18
N ASN A 84 11.57 -13.24 7.74
CA ASN A 84 10.81 -13.66 6.57
C ASN A 84 9.31 -13.58 6.85
N ILE A 85 8.87 -14.04 8.02
CA ILE A 85 7.47 -13.93 8.46
C ILE A 85 7.04 -12.45 8.47
N ALA A 86 7.88 -11.58 9.04
CA ALA A 86 7.62 -10.15 9.05
C ALA A 86 7.46 -9.57 7.63
N THR A 87 8.37 -9.88 6.71
CA THR A 87 8.28 -9.37 5.33
C THR A 87 7.10 -9.98 4.57
N ILE A 88 6.83 -11.28 4.70
CA ILE A 88 5.72 -11.96 4.00
C ILE A 88 4.38 -11.41 4.50
N SER A 89 4.27 -11.07 5.79
CA SER A 89 3.06 -10.48 6.37
C SER A 89 2.66 -9.14 5.76
N ILE A 90 3.59 -8.44 5.10
CA ILE A 90 3.34 -7.18 4.39
C ILE A 90 3.45 -7.35 2.86
N GLY A 91 3.41 -8.59 2.37
CA GLY A 91 3.47 -8.90 0.93
C GLY A 91 4.85 -8.75 0.30
N GLN A 92 5.91 -8.79 1.10
CA GLN A 92 7.31 -8.73 0.66
C GLN A 92 8.01 -10.08 0.86
N SER A 93 9.07 -10.38 0.09
CA SER A 93 9.79 -11.67 0.14
C SER A 93 8.92 -12.90 -0.23
N ILE A 94 7.80 -12.67 -0.91
CA ILE A 94 6.92 -13.67 -1.51
C ILE A 94 6.52 -13.18 -2.90
N SER A 95 6.50 -14.07 -3.88
CA SER A 95 5.99 -13.75 -5.23
C SER A 95 4.84 -14.69 -5.55
N VAL A 96 3.70 -14.12 -5.93
CA VAL A 96 2.47 -14.84 -6.25
C VAL A 96 1.97 -14.40 -7.61
N THR A 97 1.20 -15.25 -8.28
CA THR A 97 0.52 -14.85 -9.51
C THR A 97 -0.70 -13.97 -9.19
N PRO A 98 -1.12 -13.07 -10.09
CA PRO A 98 -2.37 -12.34 -9.94
C PRO A 98 -3.57 -13.25 -9.69
N LEU A 99 -3.60 -14.40 -10.36
CA LEU A 99 -4.67 -15.39 -10.20
C LEU A 99 -4.65 -16.02 -8.81
N GLN A 100 -3.50 -16.42 -8.26
CA GLN A 100 -3.40 -16.91 -6.88
C GLN A 100 -3.94 -15.87 -5.88
N ASN A 101 -3.58 -14.60 -6.06
CA ASN A 101 -4.02 -13.52 -5.19
C ASN A 101 -5.53 -13.29 -5.27
N LEU A 102 -6.08 -13.27 -6.49
CA LEU A 102 -7.52 -13.17 -6.71
C LEU A 102 -8.28 -14.36 -6.13
N THR A 103 -7.80 -15.60 -6.35
CA THR A 103 -8.40 -16.81 -5.80
C THR A 103 -8.40 -16.80 -4.26
N ALA A 104 -7.35 -16.30 -3.62
CA ALA A 104 -7.30 -16.15 -2.16
C ALA A 104 -8.33 -15.13 -1.65
N ALA A 105 -8.50 -13.99 -2.33
CA ALA A 105 -9.54 -13.01 -2.00
C ALA A 105 -10.96 -13.58 -2.23
N CYS A 106 -11.17 -14.33 -3.31
CA CYS A 106 -12.43 -15.04 -3.55
C CYS A 106 -12.73 -16.06 -2.45
N ALA A 107 -11.72 -16.68 -1.82
CA ALA A 107 -11.95 -17.57 -0.69
C ALA A 107 -12.55 -16.82 0.51
N VAL A 108 -12.09 -15.59 0.76
CA VAL A 108 -12.67 -14.72 1.81
C VAL A 108 -14.09 -14.31 1.43
N ALA A 109 -14.32 -13.89 0.18
CA ALA A 109 -15.66 -13.57 -0.33
C ALA A 109 -16.63 -14.75 -0.21
N ASN A 110 -16.17 -15.95 -0.56
CA ASN A 110 -16.94 -17.19 -0.57
C ASN A 110 -16.92 -17.88 0.80
N GLY A 111 -17.02 -17.07 1.87
CA GLY A 111 -17.24 -17.60 3.20
C GLY A 111 -16.11 -18.46 3.77
N GLY A 112 -14.89 -18.27 3.30
CA GLY A 112 -13.71 -19.02 3.71
C GLY A 112 -13.42 -20.28 2.88
N VAL A 113 -14.16 -20.53 1.79
CA VAL A 113 -13.94 -21.71 0.92
C VAL A 113 -13.16 -21.34 -0.33
N LEU A 114 -11.97 -21.92 -0.47
CA LEU A 114 -11.12 -21.80 -1.65
C LEU A 114 -11.70 -22.62 -2.80
N MET A 115 -11.90 -21.98 -3.95
CA MET A 115 -12.43 -22.59 -5.17
C MET A 115 -11.34 -22.75 -6.22
N GLU A 116 -11.48 -23.75 -7.09
CA GLU A 116 -10.65 -23.90 -8.28
C GLU A 116 -11.15 -22.90 -9.35
N PRO A 117 -10.31 -21.97 -9.84
CA PRO A 117 -10.73 -21.01 -10.86
C PRO A 117 -11.01 -21.72 -12.20
N GLN A 118 -12.00 -21.23 -12.93
CA GLN A 118 -12.45 -21.81 -14.19
C GLN A 118 -12.61 -20.71 -15.25
N ILE A 119 -12.24 -21.02 -16.50
CA ILE A 119 -12.40 -20.12 -17.64
C ILE A 119 -13.41 -20.66 -18.68
N VAL A 120 -13.64 -21.98 -18.70
CA VAL A 120 -14.58 -22.64 -19.61
C VAL A 120 -15.81 -23.04 -18.82
N ARG A 121 -17.00 -22.62 -19.29
CA ARG A 121 -18.30 -23.05 -18.74
C ARG A 121 -18.72 -24.40 -19.31
N GLU A 122 -18.64 -24.53 -20.62
CA GLU A 122 -19.03 -25.73 -21.35
C GLU A 122 -18.35 -25.76 -22.72
N VAL A 123 -18.24 -26.96 -23.29
CA VAL A 123 -17.86 -27.19 -24.68
C VAL A 123 -19.10 -27.71 -25.40
N ILE A 124 -19.41 -27.09 -26.54
CA ILE A 124 -20.54 -27.44 -27.40
C ILE A 124 -20.05 -28.00 -28.73
N ASP A 125 -20.78 -28.95 -29.30
CA ASP A 125 -20.55 -29.44 -30.67
C ASP A 125 -21.13 -28.47 -31.72
N SER A 126 -20.93 -28.78 -33.01
CA SER A 126 -21.47 -28.00 -34.13
C SER A 126 -23.00 -27.95 -34.19
N ASN A 127 -23.68 -28.85 -33.49
CA ASN A 127 -25.14 -28.94 -33.43
C ASN A 127 -25.72 -28.22 -32.20
N GLY A 128 -24.86 -27.63 -31.36
CA GLY A 128 -25.27 -26.95 -30.13
C GLY A 128 -25.45 -27.88 -28.93
N ASN A 129 -25.07 -29.16 -29.01
CA ASN A 129 -25.14 -30.07 -27.88
C ASN A 129 -23.95 -29.85 -26.95
N VAL A 130 -24.21 -29.80 -25.64
CA VAL A 130 -23.14 -29.76 -24.62
C VAL A 130 -22.44 -31.11 -24.58
N ILE A 131 -21.16 -31.14 -24.96
CA ILE A 131 -20.33 -32.35 -24.91
C ILE A 131 -19.54 -32.44 -23.60
N GLN A 132 -19.28 -31.31 -22.95
CA GLN A 132 -18.62 -31.27 -21.65
C GLN A 132 -19.04 -30.01 -20.88
N GLY A 133 -19.62 -30.18 -19.70
CA GLY A 133 -19.90 -29.09 -18.76
C GLY A 133 -18.83 -29.00 -17.67
N PHE A 134 -18.56 -27.80 -17.18
CA PHE A 134 -17.67 -27.55 -16.06
C PHE A 134 -18.48 -26.90 -14.93
N THR A 135 -18.43 -27.51 -13.74
CA THR A 135 -19.13 -27.01 -12.56
C THR A 135 -18.13 -26.48 -11.52
N PRO A 136 -18.48 -25.44 -10.74
CA PRO A 136 -17.61 -24.91 -9.71
C PRO A 136 -17.12 -26.00 -8.75
N LYS A 137 -15.82 -26.03 -8.48
CA LYS A 137 -15.18 -27.05 -7.65
C LYS A 137 -14.56 -26.44 -6.40
N SER A 138 -14.99 -26.92 -5.23
CA SER A 138 -14.38 -26.56 -3.96
C SER A 138 -13.07 -27.33 -3.76
N VAL A 139 -12.04 -26.63 -3.31
CA VAL A 139 -10.73 -27.22 -3.01
C VAL A 139 -10.64 -27.53 -1.52
N ARG A 140 -10.95 -26.55 -0.66
CA ARG A 140 -10.91 -26.67 0.81
C ARG A 140 -11.53 -25.45 1.49
N ARG A 141 -11.93 -25.61 2.75
CA ARG A 141 -12.19 -24.50 3.66
C ARG A 141 -10.88 -24.04 4.31
N VAL A 142 -10.55 -22.76 4.16
CA VAL A 142 -9.33 -22.13 4.70
C VAL A 142 -9.60 -21.50 6.06
N VAL A 143 -10.73 -20.78 6.18
CA VAL A 143 -11.19 -20.15 7.42
C VAL A 143 -12.68 -20.43 7.63
N SER A 144 -13.17 -20.16 8.84
CA SER A 144 -14.61 -20.26 9.14
C SER A 144 -15.40 -19.16 8.40
N GLN A 145 -16.70 -19.37 8.22
CA GLN A 145 -17.58 -18.37 7.62
C GLN A 145 -17.58 -17.08 8.45
N GLU A 146 -17.60 -17.22 9.77
CA GLU A 146 -17.62 -16.09 10.71
C GLU A 146 -16.34 -15.26 10.57
N THR A 147 -15.19 -15.93 10.45
CA THR A 147 -13.90 -15.27 10.21
C THR A 147 -13.91 -14.53 8.87
N ALA A 148 -14.41 -15.18 7.81
CA ALA A 148 -14.51 -14.58 6.49
C ALA A 148 -15.39 -13.33 6.49
N ASN A 149 -16.56 -13.39 7.14
CA ASN A 149 -17.48 -12.26 7.28
C ASN A 149 -16.82 -11.08 8.04
N VAL A 150 -16.12 -11.36 9.15
CA VAL A 150 -15.38 -10.32 9.89
C VAL A 150 -14.30 -9.66 9.01
N VAL A 151 -13.60 -10.45 8.19
CA VAL A 151 -12.61 -9.89 7.25
C VAL A 151 -13.29 -9.04 6.18
N CYS A 152 -14.41 -9.48 5.60
CA CYS A 152 -15.21 -8.69 4.66
C CYS A 152 -15.65 -7.34 5.25
N ASP A 153 -16.15 -7.33 6.48
CA ASP A 153 -16.54 -6.10 7.20
C ASP A 153 -15.35 -5.17 7.45
N ILE A 154 -14.16 -5.72 7.70
CA ILE A 154 -12.94 -4.93 7.83
C ILE A 154 -12.52 -4.36 6.47
N LEU A 155 -12.59 -5.15 5.40
CA LEU A 155 -12.25 -4.72 4.03
C LEU A 155 -13.22 -3.65 3.50
N GLU A 156 -14.50 -3.73 3.84
CA GLU A 156 -15.47 -2.66 3.57
C GLU A 156 -15.04 -1.35 4.23
N SER A 157 -14.60 -1.41 5.50
CA SER A 157 -14.13 -0.22 6.20
C SER A 157 -12.87 0.40 5.60
N VAL A 158 -12.07 -0.35 4.82
CA VAL A 158 -10.94 0.22 4.06
C VAL A 158 -11.44 1.14 2.94
N VAL A 159 -12.55 0.78 2.30
CA VAL A 159 -13.18 1.59 1.24
C VAL A 159 -13.99 2.72 1.86
N ALA A 160 -14.76 2.48 2.91
CA ALA A 160 -15.54 3.54 3.56
C ALA A 160 -14.65 4.61 4.24
N GLU A 161 -13.58 4.18 4.93
CA GLU A 161 -12.86 5.03 5.89
C GLU A 161 -11.34 5.02 5.73
N GLY A 162 -10.79 4.18 4.87
CA GLY A 162 -9.35 3.93 4.80
C GLY A 162 -8.71 4.39 3.49
N THR A 163 -7.65 3.66 3.15
CA THR A 163 -6.84 3.91 1.94
C THR A 163 -7.54 3.56 0.62
N GLY A 164 -8.70 2.89 0.67
CA GLY A 164 -9.42 2.37 -0.50
C GLY A 164 -10.59 3.22 -0.99
N ARG A 165 -10.80 4.44 -0.46
CA ARG A 165 -11.99 5.28 -0.71
C ARG A 165 -12.37 5.47 -2.18
N ASN A 166 -11.37 5.54 -3.05
CA ASN A 166 -11.61 5.76 -4.48
C ASN A 166 -12.24 4.54 -5.20
N ALA A 167 -12.41 3.40 -4.50
CA ALA A 167 -13.18 2.26 -4.96
C ALA A 167 -14.66 2.31 -4.55
N TYR A 168 -15.14 3.34 -3.84
CA TYR A 168 -16.54 3.44 -3.42
C TYR A 168 -17.49 3.53 -4.61
N ILE A 169 -18.51 2.66 -4.60
CA ILE A 169 -19.59 2.63 -5.59
C ILE A 169 -20.89 2.94 -4.84
N GLU A 170 -21.61 3.97 -5.28
CA GLU A 170 -22.91 4.32 -4.73
C GLU A 170 -23.89 3.16 -4.94
N GLY A 171 -24.74 2.87 -3.95
CA GLY A 171 -25.68 1.74 -4.05
C GLY A 171 -25.11 0.38 -3.62
N TYR A 172 -23.80 0.22 -3.47
CA TYR A 172 -23.18 -1.08 -3.19
C TYR A 172 -22.20 -1.07 -2.01
N ARG A 173 -22.25 -2.13 -1.19
CA ARG A 173 -21.28 -2.36 -0.12
C ARG A 173 -19.97 -2.92 -0.71
N VAL A 174 -18.99 -2.05 -0.97
CA VAL A 174 -17.71 -2.43 -1.57
C VAL A 174 -16.64 -2.62 -0.50
N GLY A 175 -15.89 -3.72 -0.57
CA GLY A 175 -14.72 -3.95 0.28
C GLY A 175 -13.49 -4.26 -0.55
N GLY A 176 -12.33 -3.87 -0.05
CA GLY A 176 -11.09 -4.12 -0.76
C GLY A 176 -9.85 -3.69 -0.02
N LYS A 177 -8.70 -3.86 -0.67
CA LYS A 177 -7.40 -3.51 -0.11
C LYS A 177 -6.46 -2.96 -1.19
N THR A 178 -5.79 -1.88 -0.81
CA THR A 178 -4.69 -1.27 -1.56
C THR A 178 -3.40 -2.06 -1.40
N GLY A 179 -2.61 -2.15 -2.49
CA GLY A 179 -1.25 -2.68 -2.52
C GLY A 179 -0.28 -1.69 -3.13
N THR A 180 0.93 -1.61 -2.57
CA THR A 180 2.06 -0.83 -3.12
C THR A 180 3.34 -1.60 -2.83
N ALA A 181 3.68 -2.51 -3.73
CA ALA A 181 4.82 -3.41 -3.56
C ALA A 181 6.08 -2.84 -4.23
N GLN A 182 7.22 -2.93 -3.57
CA GLN A 182 8.52 -2.62 -4.18
C GLN A 182 8.96 -3.77 -5.10
N LYS A 183 9.52 -3.45 -6.27
CA LYS A 183 10.06 -4.48 -7.18
C LYS A 183 11.44 -4.94 -6.71
N ALA A 184 11.65 -6.25 -6.66
CA ALA A 184 12.97 -6.83 -6.43
C ALA A 184 13.82 -6.77 -7.72
N GLY A 185 15.11 -6.52 -7.57
CA GLY A 185 16.12 -6.52 -8.63
C GLY A 185 17.49 -6.96 -8.09
N PRO A 186 18.57 -6.87 -8.89
CA PRO A 186 19.91 -7.20 -8.44
C PRO A 186 20.29 -6.38 -7.20
N GLY A 187 20.61 -7.06 -6.09
CA GLY A 187 21.00 -6.42 -4.82
C GLY A 187 19.87 -6.00 -3.89
N GLY A 188 18.59 -6.27 -4.19
CA GLY A 188 17.46 -6.00 -3.28
C GLY A 188 16.28 -5.31 -3.94
N TYR A 189 15.52 -4.51 -3.18
CA TYR A 189 14.38 -3.76 -3.74
C TYR A 189 14.87 -2.53 -4.53
N MET A 190 14.38 -2.38 -5.75
CA MET A 190 14.71 -1.25 -6.62
C MET A 190 14.01 0.02 -6.15
N GLN A 191 14.78 1.09 -5.97
CA GLN A 191 14.24 2.40 -5.59
C GLN A 191 13.44 3.01 -6.75
N GLY A 192 12.28 3.61 -6.44
CA GLY A 192 11.40 4.25 -7.44
C GLY A 192 10.55 3.30 -8.29
N LYS A 193 10.72 1.98 -8.16
CA LYS A 193 9.95 0.97 -8.92
C LYS A 193 8.93 0.26 -8.04
N TYR A 194 7.66 0.52 -8.33
CA TYR A 194 6.54 0.00 -7.55
C TYR A 194 5.53 -0.72 -8.43
N VAL A 195 4.79 -1.63 -7.80
CA VAL A 195 3.57 -2.23 -8.35
C VAL A 195 2.41 -1.69 -7.52
N ALA A 196 1.57 -0.86 -8.14
CA ALA A 196 0.37 -0.32 -7.54
C ALA A 196 -0.79 -1.26 -7.82
N SER A 197 -1.57 -1.62 -6.80
CA SER A 197 -2.70 -2.53 -6.98
C SER A 197 -3.88 -2.24 -6.08
N PHE A 198 -5.04 -2.71 -6.50
CA PHE A 198 -6.25 -2.74 -5.70
C PHE A 198 -6.96 -4.07 -5.94
N ILE A 199 -7.31 -4.77 -4.86
CA ILE A 199 -8.12 -5.98 -4.89
C ILE A 199 -9.39 -5.73 -4.12
N GLY A 200 -10.54 -6.10 -4.66
CA GLY A 200 -11.82 -5.84 -4.02
C GLY A 200 -12.91 -6.82 -4.40
N ILE A 201 -13.99 -6.75 -3.63
CA ILE A 201 -15.18 -7.61 -3.69
C ILE A 201 -16.40 -6.70 -3.59
N ALA A 202 -17.42 -6.97 -4.39
CA ALA A 202 -18.70 -6.29 -4.30
C ALA A 202 -19.88 -7.19 -4.67
N PRO A 203 -21.02 -7.05 -3.99
CA PRO A 203 -21.15 -6.52 -2.62
C PRO A 203 -20.43 -7.38 -1.58
N VAL A 204 -20.01 -6.85 -0.42
CA VAL A 204 -19.31 -7.66 0.59
C VAL A 204 -20.21 -8.61 1.39
N ASN A 205 -21.49 -8.27 1.51
CA ASN A 205 -22.52 -9.03 2.24
C ASN A 205 -23.17 -10.13 1.39
N ASP A 206 -23.11 -9.98 0.06
CA ASP A 206 -23.50 -11.01 -0.90
C ASP A 206 -22.57 -10.93 -2.14
N PRO A 207 -21.35 -11.50 -2.05
CA PRO A 207 -20.35 -11.34 -3.10
C PRO A 207 -20.74 -11.91 -4.46
N GLN A 208 -20.87 -11.01 -5.44
CA GLN A 208 -21.16 -11.36 -6.84
C GLN A 208 -19.92 -11.24 -7.73
N ILE A 209 -19.02 -10.29 -7.42
CA ILE A 209 -17.79 -10.07 -8.19
C ILE A 209 -16.59 -9.79 -7.28
N ALA A 210 -15.43 -10.31 -7.67
CA ALA A 210 -14.13 -9.93 -7.15
C ALA A 210 -13.23 -9.51 -8.31
N ALA A 211 -12.45 -8.46 -8.13
CA ALA A 211 -11.53 -7.95 -9.14
C ALA A 211 -10.20 -7.52 -8.54
N LEU A 212 -9.13 -7.72 -9.31
CA LEU A 212 -7.78 -7.30 -9.00
C LEU A 212 -7.27 -6.41 -10.14
N VAL A 213 -6.93 -5.17 -9.82
CA VAL A 213 -6.28 -4.23 -10.74
C VAL A 213 -4.81 -4.10 -10.33
N ILE A 214 -3.90 -4.22 -11.30
CA ILE A 214 -2.47 -4.05 -11.11
C ILE A 214 -1.94 -3.08 -12.16
N ILE A 215 -1.14 -2.11 -11.72
CA ILE A 215 -0.44 -1.14 -12.55
C ILE A 215 1.05 -1.29 -12.22
N ASP A 216 1.82 -1.77 -13.20
CA ASP A 216 3.26 -2.01 -13.06
C ASP A 216 4.06 -0.75 -13.43
N GLU A 217 5.00 -0.37 -12.56
CA GLU A 217 5.88 0.79 -12.70
C GLU A 217 5.17 2.08 -13.15
N PRO A 218 4.15 2.56 -12.40
CA PRO A 218 3.51 3.83 -12.72
C PRO A 218 4.54 4.96 -12.69
N GLN A 219 4.51 5.82 -13.71
CA GLN A 219 5.41 6.96 -13.83
C GLN A 219 4.79 8.19 -13.16
N GLY A 220 5.60 8.97 -12.44
CA GLY A 220 5.15 10.18 -11.74
C GLY A 220 4.48 9.93 -10.38
N TYR A 221 3.97 11.00 -9.79
CA TYR A 221 3.23 10.97 -8.53
C TYR A 221 1.76 11.34 -8.76
N PRO A 222 0.79 10.71 -8.06
CA PRO A 222 0.93 9.68 -7.01
C PRO A 222 1.03 8.24 -7.55
N TYR A 223 1.82 7.39 -6.89
CA TYR A 223 2.07 5.99 -7.28
C TYR A 223 1.34 4.95 -6.39
N TYR A 224 0.47 5.38 -5.49
CA TYR A 224 -0.22 4.49 -4.55
C TYR A 224 -1.38 3.75 -5.21
N GLY A 225 -1.58 2.49 -4.80
CA GLY A 225 -2.68 1.65 -5.32
C GLY A 225 -4.08 2.24 -5.10
N GLY A 226 -4.29 2.96 -4.00
CA GLY A 226 -5.55 3.66 -3.71
C GLY A 226 -5.87 4.80 -4.66
N THR A 227 -4.86 5.44 -5.24
CA THR A 227 -5.08 6.58 -6.16
C THR A 227 -5.13 6.14 -7.61
N LEU A 228 -4.36 5.11 -7.99
CA LEU A 228 -4.27 4.66 -9.37
C LEU A 228 -5.19 3.48 -9.70
N ALA A 229 -5.16 2.42 -8.88
CA ALA A 229 -5.85 1.17 -9.19
C ALA A 229 -7.31 1.14 -8.70
N ALA A 230 -7.61 1.82 -7.58
CA ALA A 230 -8.97 1.84 -7.02
C ALA A 230 -10.02 2.51 -7.92
N PRO A 231 -9.75 3.65 -8.61
CA PRO A 231 -10.71 4.22 -9.57
C PRO A 231 -10.98 3.30 -10.77
N VAL A 232 -9.96 2.57 -11.24
CA VAL A 232 -10.13 1.59 -12.33
C VAL A 232 -10.99 0.43 -11.86
N PHE A 233 -10.74 -0.08 -10.65
CA PHE A 233 -11.59 -1.09 -10.01
C PHE A 233 -13.04 -0.62 -9.95
N LYS A 234 -13.29 0.61 -9.48
CA LYS A 234 -14.62 1.19 -9.38
C LYS A 234 -15.35 1.12 -10.73
N ALA A 235 -14.74 1.67 -11.78
CA ALA A 235 -15.36 1.77 -13.10
C ALA A 235 -15.73 0.39 -13.67
N VAL A 236 -14.82 -0.59 -13.55
CA VAL A 236 -15.05 -1.95 -14.06
C VAL A 236 -16.13 -2.67 -13.26
N VAL A 237 -16.08 -2.58 -11.92
CA VAL A 237 -17.00 -3.31 -11.05
C VAL A 237 -18.41 -2.71 -11.08
N GLU A 238 -18.54 -1.39 -11.10
CA GLU A 238 -19.83 -0.70 -11.23
C GLU A 238 -20.55 -1.07 -12.53
N ASP A 239 -19.83 -1.14 -13.65
CA ASP A 239 -20.41 -1.55 -14.92
C ASP A 239 -20.77 -3.04 -14.93
N SER A 240 -19.91 -3.88 -14.35
CA SER A 240 -20.14 -5.32 -14.24
C SER A 240 -21.36 -5.64 -13.35
N LEU A 241 -21.54 -4.95 -12.22
CA LEU A 241 -22.69 -5.14 -11.34
C LEU A 241 -24.01 -4.79 -12.05
N ARG A 242 -24.01 -3.70 -12.84
CA ARG A 242 -25.17 -3.33 -13.68
C ARG A 242 -25.44 -4.36 -14.75
N TYR A 243 -24.41 -4.85 -15.46
CA TYR A 243 -24.54 -5.91 -16.46
C TYR A 243 -25.10 -7.21 -15.87
N LEU A 244 -24.65 -7.58 -14.67
CA LEU A 244 -25.11 -8.77 -13.95
C LEU A 244 -26.51 -8.60 -13.32
N GLY A 245 -27.09 -7.39 -13.37
CA GLY A 245 -28.39 -7.10 -12.76
C GLY A 245 -28.38 -7.18 -11.24
N VAL A 246 -27.24 -6.95 -10.59
CA VAL A 246 -27.14 -6.96 -9.13
C VAL A 246 -27.86 -5.74 -8.59
N PRO A 247 -28.91 -5.90 -7.75
CA PRO A 247 -29.68 -4.76 -7.26
C PRO A 247 -28.82 -3.87 -6.36
N SER A 248 -29.09 -2.55 -6.42
CA SER A 248 -28.59 -1.62 -5.40
C SER A 248 -29.11 -2.07 -4.03
N GLN A 249 -28.24 -2.05 -3.03
CA GLN A 249 -28.54 -2.48 -1.66
C GLN A 249 -29.07 -1.35 -0.79
N TYR A 250 -28.96 -0.11 -1.26
CA TYR A 250 -29.66 1.04 -0.69
C TYR A 250 -30.86 1.30 -1.62
N ALA A 251 -32.07 1.05 -1.14
CA ALA A 251 -33.29 1.29 -1.91
C ALA A 251 -33.47 2.80 -2.11
N GLU A 252 -34.08 3.20 -3.23
CA GLU A 252 -34.53 4.59 -3.44
C GLU A 252 -35.56 5.05 -2.37
N ASP A 253 -36.10 4.10 -1.59
CA ASP A 253 -37.10 4.29 -0.53
C ASP A 253 -36.51 4.60 0.86
N ASP A 254 -35.19 4.57 1.06
CA ASP A 254 -34.53 5.16 2.25
C ASP A 254 -34.39 6.70 2.13
N LYS A 255 -35.15 7.32 1.23
CA LYS A 255 -35.48 8.74 1.27
C LYS A 255 -36.66 8.99 2.21
N GLU A 256 -36.63 8.45 3.42
CA GLU A 256 -37.46 9.01 4.48
C GLU A 256 -36.99 10.45 4.74
N GLU A 257 -37.96 11.37 4.71
CA GLU A 257 -37.84 12.79 5.03
C GLU A 257 -37.28 13.01 6.44
N THR A 258 -35.99 12.76 6.63
CA THR A 258 -35.23 13.51 7.61
C THR A 258 -34.93 14.85 6.95
N ALA A 259 -35.56 15.91 7.47
CA ALA A 259 -35.27 17.30 7.14
C ALA A 259 -33.77 17.47 6.89
N PRO A 260 -33.32 18.26 5.89
CA PRO A 260 -31.94 18.25 5.42
C PRO A 260 -30.99 18.61 6.57
N GLN A 261 -30.54 17.59 7.28
CA GLN A 261 -29.27 17.65 7.95
C GLN A 261 -28.31 17.71 6.78
N VAL A 262 -27.73 18.89 6.59
CA VAL A 262 -26.60 19.09 5.69
C VAL A 262 -25.56 18.09 6.14
N VAL A 263 -25.59 16.87 5.57
CA VAL A 263 -24.52 15.90 5.68
C VAL A 263 -23.39 16.59 4.94
N LYS A 264 -22.59 17.34 5.70
CA LYS A 264 -21.40 18.01 5.21
C LYS A 264 -20.54 16.90 4.62
N LYS A 265 -20.59 16.75 3.29
CA LYS A 265 -19.84 15.73 2.55
C LYS A 265 -18.39 15.86 2.97
N THR A 266 -17.88 14.95 3.80
CA THR A 266 -16.50 15.05 4.26
C THR A 266 -15.57 14.39 3.25
N VAL A 267 -14.45 15.01 2.97
CA VAL A 267 -13.39 14.53 2.07
C VAL A 267 -12.10 14.38 2.86
N THR A 268 -11.23 13.48 2.40
CA THR A 268 -9.95 13.22 3.05
C THR A 268 -8.88 14.08 2.40
N VAL A 269 -8.15 14.86 3.18
CA VAL A 269 -7.10 15.72 2.66
C VAL A 269 -5.94 14.86 2.13
N PRO A 270 -5.59 14.92 0.84
CA PRO A 270 -4.45 14.17 0.30
C PRO A 270 -3.13 14.75 0.82
N GLU A 271 -2.09 13.91 0.88
CA GLU A 271 -0.73 14.35 1.17
C GLU A 271 -0.12 14.96 -0.10
N VAL A 272 0.18 16.26 -0.02
CA VAL A 272 0.71 17.08 -1.12
C VAL A 272 2.02 17.77 -0.73
N ILE A 273 2.58 17.50 0.44
CA ILE A 273 3.93 17.93 0.82
C ILE A 273 4.95 17.36 -0.19
N ASN A 274 5.93 18.18 -0.57
CA ASN A 274 6.95 17.95 -1.61
C ASN A 274 6.46 17.94 -3.06
N LEU A 275 5.17 18.20 -3.31
CA LEU A 275 4.68 18.39 -4.68
C LEU A 275 4.90 19.82 -5.15
N SER A 276 5.00 20.01 -6.46
CA SER A 276 4.92 21.35 -7.03
C SER A 276 3.53 21.97 -6.81
N LEU A 277 3.44 23.30 -6.89
CA LEU A 277 2.15 23.99 -6.75
C LEU A 277 1.08 23.45 -7.72
N GLU A 278 1.48 23.20 -8.96
CA GLU A 278 0.57 22.72 -10.01
C GLU A 278 0.11 21.28 -9.75
N GLU A 279 0.99 20.41 -9.28
CA GLU A 279 0.65 19.04 -8.88
C GLU A 279 -0.23 19.01 -7.64
N ALA A 280 0.11 19.80 -6.61
CA ALA A 280 -0.67 19.90 -5.38
C ALA A 280 -2.09 20.41 -5.65
N LYS A 281 -2.24 21.45 -6.48
CA LYS A 281 -3.55 21.95 -6.90
C LYS A 281 -4.36 20.90 -7.64
N LYS A 282 -3.76 20.16 -8.57
CA LYS A 282 -4.45 19.07 -9.29
C LYS A 282 -4.96 18.02 -8.31
N VAL A 283 -4.10 17.53 -7.43
CA VAL A 283 -4.44 16.51 -6.43
C VAL A 283 -5.55 16.99 -5.49
N LEU A 284 -5.49 18.23 -4.99
CA LEU A 284 -6.54 18.78 -4.14
C LEU A 284 -7.87 18.97 -4.89
N THR A 285 -7.82 19.44 -6.13
CA THR A 285 -9.03 19.68 -6.94
C THR A 285 -9.75 18.37 -7.26
N LEU A 286 -9.00 17.29 -7.53
CA LEU A 286 -9.56 15.94 -7.74
C LEU A 286 -10.34 15.44 -6.52
N GLU A 287 -9.90 15.80 -5.31
CA GLU A 287 -10.57 15.47 -4.04
C GLU A 287 -11.65 16.51 -3.63
N GLY A 288 -11.97 17.47 -4.50
CA GLY A 288 -12.95 18.51 -4.24
C GLY A 288 -12.51 19.54 -3.18
N LEU A 289 -11.21 19.72 -3.00
CA LEU A 289 -10.60 20.65 -2.04
C LEU A 289 -10.05 21.89 -2.75
N LYS A 290 -10.03 23.00 -2.03
CA LYS A 290 -9.41 24.25 -2.49
C LYS A 290 -8.00 24.35 -1.93
N ALA A 291 -7.09 24.93 -2.70
CA ALA A 291 -5.75 25.27 -2.22
C ALA A 291 -5.72 26.76 -1.87
N GLU A 292 -5.33 27.10 -0.65
CA GLU A 292 -4.90 28.45 -0.32
C GLU A 292 -3.38 28.46 -0.20
N ILE A 293 -2.76 29.42 -0.85
CA ILE A 293 -1.33 29.41 -1.08
C ILE A 293 -0.72 30.48 -0.19
N LYS A 294 0.26 30.08 0.64
CA LYS A 294 0.97 31.00 1.53
C LYS A 294 2.47 30.89 1.31
N GLY A 295 3.08 32.00 0.93
CA GLY A 295 4.50 32.05 0.60
C GLY A 295 4.77 31.84 -0.89
N GLU A 296 6.05 31.95 -1.26
CA GLU A 296 6.54 31.79 -2.63
C GLU A 296 7.48 30.59 -2.68
N GLY A 297 7.41 29.81 -3.76
CA GLY A 297 8.12 28.54 -3.78
C GLY A 297 7.75 27.60 -4.90
N GLN A 298 8.70 26.73 -5.28
CA GLN A 298 8.45 25.66 -6.25
C GLN A 298 7.68 24.47 -5.66
N ILE A 299 7.76 24.22 -4.35
CA ILE A 299 7.17 23.03 -3.71
C ILE A 299 6.34 23.36 -2.46
N VAL A 300 5.40 22.48 -2.12
CA VAL A 300 4.65 22.53 -0.86
C VAL A 300 5.55 22.01 0.26
N THR A 301 5.88 22.87 1.22
CA THR A 301 6.72 22.49 2.38
C THR A 301 5.89 22.11 3.60
N GLN A 302 4.65 22.59 3.66
CA GLN A 302 3.71 22.29 4.73
C GLN A 302 2.30 22.38 4.19
N GLN A 303 1.41 21.52 4.71
CA GLN A 303 -0.02 21.63 4.45
C GLN A 303 -0.80 21.66 5.76
N THR A 304 -1.96 22.30 5.76
CA THR A 304 -2.92 22.24 6.85
C THR A 304 -4.35 22.34 6.28
N PRO A 305 -5.26 21.40 6.57
CA PRO A 305 -5.05 20.21 7.40
C PRO A 305 -4.05 19.19 6.81
N GLY A 306 -3.45 18.37 7.68
CA GLY A 306 -2.45 17.38 7.28
C GLY A 306 -3.04 16.26 6.42
N GLY A 307 -2.18 15.52 5.71
CA GLY A 307 -2.60 14.34 4.95
C GLY A 307 -3.46 13.40 5.81
N MET A 308 -4.52 12.87 5.20
CA MET A 308 -5.56 12.03 5.80
C MET A 308 -6.53 12.71 6.77
N ALA A 309 -6.44 14.03 6.99
CA ALA A 309 -7.45 14.74 7.79
C ALA A 309 -8.83 14.70 7.11
N LYS A 310 -9.90 14.55 7.88
CA LYS A 310 -11.28 14.66 7.37
C LYS A 310 -11.71 16.12 7.46
N VAL A 311 -12.13 16.68 6.32
CA VAL A 311 -12.62 18.07 6.21
C VAL A 311 -13.89 18.10 5.40
N GLU A 312 -14.64 19.20 5.41
CA GLU A 312 -15.82 19.34 4.57
C GLU A 312 -15.41 19.51 3.10
N ALA A 313 -16.17 18.96 2.15
CA ALA A 313 -15.95 19.15 0.72
C ALA A 313 -15.95 20.64 0.39
N GLY A 314 -15.00 21.08 -0.43
CA GLY A 314 -14.76 22.50 -0.71
C GLY A 314 -13.96 23.23 0.37
N SER A 315 -13.54 22.54 1.45
CA SER A 315 -12.62 23.11 2.43
C SER A 315 -11.30 23.49 1.78
N THR A 316 -10.69 24.51 2.37
CA THR A 316 -9.40 25.01 1.96
C THR A 316 -8.29 24.27 2.69
N VAL A 317 -7.34 23.74 1.94
CA VAL A 317 -6.06 23.27 2.45
C VAL A 317 -5.05 24.40 2.24
N LEU A 318 -4.54 24.91 3.36
CA LEU A 318 -3.47 25.89 3.37
C LEU A 318 -2.17 25.19 2.99
N LEU A 319 -1.64 25.53 1.83
CA LEU A 319 -0.34 25.11 1.32
C LEU A 319 0.67 26.20 1.59
N ARG A 320 1.66 25.88 2.40
CA ARG A 320 2.83 26.74 2.53
C ARG A 320 3.80 26.39 1.41
N MET A 321 4.04 27.35 0.53
CA MET A 321 5.01 27.23 -0.54
C MET A 321 6.39 27.60 -0.02
N GLY A 322 7.38 26.83 -0.44
CA GLY A 322 8.78 27.17 -0.32
C GLY A 322 9.52 26.76 -1.58
N ASN A 323 10.64 27.41 -1.87
CA ASN A 323 11.63 26.78 -2.73
C ASN A 323 12.20 25.57 -1.98
N SER A 324 12.99 24.71 -2.61
CA SER A 324 13.64 23.58 -1.93
C SER A 324 14.60 24.06 -0.83
N GLU A 325 14.01 24.53 0.27
CA GLU A 325 14.56 25.10 1.49
C GLU A 325 13.41 25.02 2.51
N ALA A 326 13.19 23.80 3.01
CA ALA A 326 12.40 23.62 4.21
C ALA A 326 13.02 24.46 5.32
N SER A 327 12.32 25.50 5.78
CA SER A 327 12.66 26.15 7.05
C SER A 327 11.71 25.67 8.15
N PRO A 328 12.14 24.78 9.06
CA PRO A 328 11.87 24.98 10.47
C PRO A 328 12.67 26.20 10.97
N SER A 329 12.08 27.01 11.84
CA SER A 329 12.61 28.30 12.33
C SER A 329 14.03 28.22 12.97
N PRO A 330 14.65 29.38 13.23
CA PRO A 330 15.99 29.73 12.80
C PRO A 330 17.10 28.91 13.50
N GLY A 331 18.00 28.37 12.69
CA GLY A 331 19.36 28.06 13.10
C GLY A 331 19.71 26.58 13.20
N TYR A 332 18.77 25.64 13.15
CA TYR A 332 19.06 24.21 13.26
C TYR A 332 18.49 23.39 12.08
N VAL A 333 19.29 22.45 11.60
CA VAL A 333 19.06 21.59 10.44
C VAL A 333 19.21 20.14 10.90
N THR A 334 18.28 19.29 10.48
CA THR A 334 18.37 17.84 10.74
C THR A 334 19.38 17.22 9.78
N VAL A 335 20.43 16.58 10.28
CA VAL A 335 21.44 15.92 9.46
C VAL A 335 20.79 14.79 8.65
N PRO A 336 20.92 14.78 7.32
CA PRO A 336 20.35 13.77 6.44
C PRO A 336 21.16 12.47 6.52
N ASP A 337 20.57 11.36 6.08
CA ASP A 337 21.33 10.13 5.83
C ASP A 337 22.05 10.22 4.48
N LEU A 338 23.38 10.24 4.55
CA LEU A 338 24.29 10.36 3.42
C LEU A 338 24.85 9.02 2.97
N THR A 339 24.56 7.93 3.69
CA THR A 339 25.13 6.60 3.46
C THR A 339 24.94 6.16 2.00
N GLY A 340 26.02 5.69 1.37
CA GLY A 340 26.03 5.21 0.00
C GLY A 340 26.00 6.30 -1.09
N LYS A 341 25.88 7.59 -0.75
CA LYS A 341 25.94 8.69 -1.74
C LYS A 341 27.38 8.97 -2.19
N ARG A 342 27.54 9.55 -3.37
CA ARG A 342 28.84 10.03 -3.89
C ARG A 342 29.08 11.47 -3.45
N ILE A 343 30.35 11.89 -3.44
CA ILE A 343 30.78 13.22 -2.95
C ILE A 343 30.01 14.40 -3.57
N ARG A 344 29.65 14.31 -4.86
CA ARG A 344 28.86 15.36 -5.54
C ARG A 344 27.44 15.43 -4.99
N GLU A 345 26.78 14.28 -4.82
CA GLU A 345 25.44 14.18 -4.25
C GLU A 345 25.42 14.63 -2.78
N VAL A 346 26.49 14.34 -2.03
CA VAL A 346 26.66 14.80 -0.65
C VAL A 346 26.88 16.30 -0.59
N ALA A 347 27.74 16.85 -1.45
CA ALA A 347 28.01 18.29 -1.50
C ALA A 347 26.77 19.10 -1.89
N GLU A 348 25.99 18.60 -2.86
CA GLU A 348 24.70 19.19 -3.24
C GLU A 348 23.72 19.14 -2.06
N LEU A 349 23.57 17.98 -1.42
CA LEU A 349 22.58 17.77 -0.38
C LEU A 349 22.92 18.56 0.91
N LEU A 350 24.18 18.57 1.34
CA LEU A 350 24.63 19.39 2.46
C LEU A 350 24.61 20.89 2.12
N GLY A 351 24.93 21.26 0.88
CA GLY A 351 24.86 22.64 0.41
C GLY A 351 23.45 23.22 0.47
N ILE A 352 22.44 22.46 0.03
CA ILE A 352 21.01 22.82 0.13
C ILE A 352 20.59 23.00 1.60
N MET A 353 21.23 22.27 2.50
CA MET A 353 20.94 22.28 3.93
C MET A 353 21.77 23.34 4.68
N ASN A 354 22.53 24.17 3.98
CA ASN A 354 23.48 25.14 4.53
C ASN A 354 24.46 24.47 5.52
N LEU A 355 24.91 23.25 5.23
CA LEU A 355 25.90 22.51 6.01
C LEU A 355 27.21 22.42 5.21
N LYS A 356 28.35 22.49 5.91
CA LYS A 356 29.66 22.40 5.26
C LYS A 356 30.06 20.94 5.15
N LEU A 357 30.44 20.49 3.96
CA LEU A 357 31.03 19.16 3.77
C LEU A 357 32.52 19.22 4.14
N ASN A 358 32.95 18.34 5.04
CA ASN A 358 34.36 17.97 5.22
C ASN A 358 34.57 16.54 4.72
N PRO A 359 35.02 16.34 3.46
CA PRO A 359 35.14 15.02 2.88
C PRO A 359 36.46 14.36 3.30
N VAL A 360 36.41 13.08 3.71
CA VAL A 360 37.58 12.25 4.02
C VAL A 360 37.54 11.01 3.12
N GLY A 361 38.53 10.84 2.25
CA GLY A 361 38.59 9.69 1.32
C GLY A 361 37.87 9.93 -0.03
N HIS A 362 37.60 8.84 -0.75
CA HIS A 362 36.95 8.83 -2.07
C HIS A 362 36.03 7.61 -2.22
N GLY A 363 35.02 7.70 -3.09
CA GLY A 363 34.04 6.63 -3.30
C GLY A 363 32.62 6.97 -2.83
N ARG A 364 32.00 6.06 -2.06
CA ARG A 364 30.66 6.25 -1.46
C ARG A 364 30.76 6.47 0.04
N VAL A 365 29.80 7.23 0.61
CA VAL A 365 29.74 7.46 2.06
C VAL A 365 29.58 6.14 2.80
N ILE A 366 30.53 5.86 3.70
CA ILE A 366 30.48 4.74 4.65
C ILE A 366 30.19 5.21 6.07
N GLU A 367 30.51 6.47 6.38
CA GLU A 367 30.37 7.05 7.70
C GLU A 367 30.11 8.55 7.58
N GLN A 368 29.35 9.09 8.53
CA GLN A 368 29.14 10.52 8.67
C GLN A 368 29.10 10.91 10.15
N GLU A 369 29.65 12.07 10.46
CA GLU A 369 29.50 12.71 11.75
C GLU A 369 29.10 14.18 11.53
N PRO A 370 27.97 14.64 12.10
CA PRO A 370 27.07 13.96 13.04
C PRO A 370 26.18 12.87 12.39
N ILE A 371 25.66 11.95 13.22
CA ILE A 371 24.81 10.84 12.77
C ILE A 371 23.48 11.33 12.15
N PRO A 372 22.88 10.57 11.20
CA PRO A 372 21.61 10.94 10.59
C PRO A 372 20.49 11.17 11.62
N GLY A 373 19.68 12.22 11.40
CA GLY A 373 18.60 12.62 12.32
C GLY A 373 19.04 13.55 13.45
N SER A 374 20.35 13.77 13.63
CA SER A 374 20.88 14.77 14.56
C SER A 374 20.43 16.18 14.17
N LYS A 375 20.26 17.09 15.14
CA LYS A 375 19.99 18.51 14.85
C LYS A 375 21.26 19.32 15.08
N ILE A 376 21.80 19.91 14.02
CA ILE A 376 23.01 20.75 14.08
C ILE A 376 22.74 22.14 13.55
N LYS A 377 23.61 23.11 13.86
CA LYS A 377 23.36 24.47 13.41
C LYS A 377 23.61 24.60 11.91
N ALA A 378 22.79 25.40 11.24
CA ALA A 378 23.07 25.81 9.87
C ALA A 378 24.45 26.51 9.83
N GLY A 379 25.32 26.05 8.95
CA GLY A 379 26.71 26.48 8.79
C GLY A 379 27.74 25.55 9.45
N GLU A 380 27.30 24.56 10.25
CA GLU A 380 28.17 23.56 10.85
C GLU A 380 28.63 22.50 9.84
N THR A 381 29.76 21.88 10.16
CA THR A 381 30.42 20.93 9.28
C THR A 381 29.94 19.52 9.55
N VAL A 382 29.63 18.78 8.49
CA VAL A 382 29.45 17.33 8.51
C VAL A 382 30.70 16.70 7.92
N THR A 383 31.41 15.93 8.73
CA THR A 383 32.53 15.11 8.27
C THR A 383 31.97 13.84 7.65
N VAL A 384 32.38 13.54 6.42
CA VAL A 384 31.85 12.41 5.66
C VAL A 384 33.00 11.56 5.15
N THR A 385 33.05 10.31 5.60
CA THR A 385 34.09 9.35 5.20
C THR A 385 33.60 8.56 3.98
N PHE A 386 34.41 8.55 2.93
CA PHE A 386 34.16 7.85 1.67
C PHE A 386 35.13 6.67 1.50
N SER A 387 34.61 5.54 1.03
CA SER A 387 35.41 4.39 0.60
C SER A 387 34.93 3.84 -0.75
N ASP A 388 35.85 3.28 -1.52
CA ASP A 388 35.58 2.54 -2.77
C ASP A 388 35.34 1.03 -2.52
N GLU A 389 35.53 0.56 -1.28
CA GLU A 389 35.30 -0.84 -0.90
C GLU A 389 33.79 -1.13 -0.79
N GLU A 390 33.37 -2.32 -1.23
CA GLU A 390 32.00 -2.81 -1.02
C GLU A 390 31.65 -2.77 0.47
N ILE A 391 30.56 -2.11 0.84
CA ILE A 391 30.10 -1.99 2.23
C ILE A 391 29.79 -3.39 2.77
N THR A 392 30.70 -3.96 3.57
CA THR A 392 30.48 -5.18 4.35
C THR A 392 30.05 -4.82 5.77
N GLU A 393 29.31 -5.71 6.45
CA GLU A 393 28.76 -5.49 7.80
C GLU A 393 29.82 -5.16 8.88
N GLU A 394 31.12 -5.31 8.60
CA GLU A 394 32.21 -5.10 9.56
C GLU A 394 32.71 -3.64 9.67
N THR A 395 32.43 -2.75 8.71
CA THR A 395 32.98 -1.38 8.73
C THR A 395 32.11 -0.34 9.42
N MET A 396 30.91 -0.71 9.89
CA MET A 396 30.05 0.19 10.67
C MET A 396 30.38 0.05 12.16
N GLY A 397 31.34 0.84 12.63
CA GLY A 397 31.65 1.01 14.06
C GLY A 397 30.47 1.64 14.84
N PRO A 398 30.54 1.61 16.19
CA PRO A 398 29.40 1.65 17.10
C PRO A 398 28.56 2.93 17.11
#